data_AF-A0A0K6IV43-F1
#
_entry.id   AF-A0A0K6IV43-F1
#
_cell.length_a   1.000
_cell.length_b   1.000
_cell.length_c   1.000
_cell.angle_alpha   90.00
_cell.angle_beta   90.00
_cell.angle_gamma   90.00
#
_symmetry.space_group_name_H-M   'P 1'
#
loop_
_entity.id
_entity.type
_entity.pdbx_description
1 polymer ?
#
loop_
_entity_poly.entity_id
_entity_poly.type
_entity_poly.pdbx_seq_one_letter_code
_entity_poly.pdbx_strand_id
1 'polypeptide(L)'
;MELVIKPTAMIVIEDLKVGNMSKSAKGDTENHGKNVKAKSGLNKSILDQGWYEFRRQLEYKQNWKGGLLIAVPAHYTSQTCPSCQHVAKENRTSQARFECVQCSYTNNADVVGAINVLERGHRLLACGESAVAA
;
A
#
# COMPACT_ATOMS: atom_id res chain seq x y z
N MET A 1 -5.31 0.73 39.71
CA MET A 1 -5.51 -0.47 38.87
C MET A 1 -4.90 -0.15 37.53
N GLU A 2 -3.73 -0.72 37.23
CA GLU A 2 -3.08 -0.55 35.93
C GLU A 2 -3.50 -1.72 35.05
N LEU A 3 -4.14 -1.42 33.92
CA LEU A 3 -4.56 -2.41 32.93
C LEU A 3 -3.67 -2.26 31.70
N VAL A 4 -2.85 -3.28 31.41
CA VAL A 4 -2.08 -3.34 30.17
C VAL A 4 -2.73 -4.37 29.25
N ILE A 5 -3.41 -3.89 28.21
CA ILE A 5 -3.95 -4.73 27.13
C ILE A 5 -2.90 -4.77 26.02
N LYS A 6 -2.33 -5.94 25.74
CA LYS A 6 -1.41 -6.13 24.62
C LYS A 6 -2.21 -6.64 23.40
N PRO A 7 -2.26 -5.90 22.28
CA PRO A 7 -2.94 -6.40 21.10
C PRO A 7 -2.28 -7.70 20.61
N THR A 8 -3.10 -8.67 20.24
CA THR A 8 -2.65 -10.04 19.92
C THR A 8 -1.94 -10.16 18.57
N ALA A 9 -2.14 -9.19 17.66
CA ALA A 9 -1.38 -9.04 16.42
C ALA A 9 -1.53 -7.61 15.86
N MET A 10 -0.51 -7.14 15.13
CA MET A 10 -0.57 -5.94 14.31
C MET A 10 -0.50 -6.35 12.85
N ILE A 11 -1.41 -5.84 12.04
CA ILE A 11 -1.39 -5.96 10.58
C ILE A 11 -1.20 -4.55 10.02
N VAL A 12 -0.26 -4.40 9.10
CA VAL A 12 -0.03 -3.15 8.38
C VAL A 12 -0.32 -3.39 6.90
N ILE A 13 -1.12 -2.52 6.30
CA ILE A 13 -1.51 -2.58 4.89
C ILE A 13 -1.23 -1.26 4.19
N GLU A 14 -1.09 -1.31 2.88
CA GLU A 14 -1.10 -0.11 2.06
C GLU A 14 -2.51 0.51 2.02
N ASP A 15 -2.58 1.83 2.20
CA ASP A 15 -3.80 2.61 2.03
C ASP A 15 -4.06 2.89 0.55
N LEU A 16 -4.41 1.82 -0.17
CA LEU A 16 -4.79 1.91 -1.58
C LEU A 16 -6.07 2.75 -1.67
N LYS A 17 -5.99 3.89 -2.36
CA LYS A 17 -7.14 4.75 -2.64
C LYS A 17 -7.97 4.16 -3.78
N VAL A 18 -8.57 2.99 -3.57
CA VAL A 18 -9.29 2.18 -4.57
C VAL A 18 -10.32 3.04 -5.31
N GLY A 19 -11.11 3.85 -4.60
CA GLY A 19 -12.09 4.74 -5.22
C GLY A 19 -11.49 5.77 -6.17
N ASN A 20 -10.28 6.28 -5.91
CA ASN A 20 -9.55 7.14 -6.85
C ASN A 20 -8.98 6.34 -8.02
N MET A 21 -8.46 5.15 -7.75
CA MET A 21 -7.88 4.27 -8.76
C MET A 21 -8.90 3.77 -9.77
N SER A 22 -10.16 3.57 -9.36
CA SER A 22 -11.26 3.09 -10.20
C SER A 22 -12.12 4.20 -10.83
N LYS A 23 -11.72 5.47 -10.73
CA LYS A 23 -12.43 6.57 -11.42
C LYS A 23 -12.43 6.38 -12.93
N SER A 24 -13.52 6.76 -13.57
CA SER A 24 -13.61 6.77 -15.04
C SER A 24 -12.54 7.68 -15.66
N ALA A 25 -12.21 7.43 -16.92
CA ALA A 25 -11.35 8.33 -17.69
C ALA A 25 -11.97 9.74 -17.73
N LYS A 26 -11.13 10.78 -17.77
CA LYS A 26 -11.58 12.17 -17.94
C LYS A 26 -12.32 12.33 -19.28
N GLY A 27 -13.41 13.08 -19.29
CA GLY A 27 -14.25 13.32 -20.46
C GLY A 27 -15.73 13.11 -20.13
N ASP A 28 -16.58 13.41 -21.08
CA ASP A 28 -18.03 13.26 -21.00
C ASP A 28 -18.59 12.69 -22.32
N THR A 29 -19.91 12.69 -22.47
CA THR A 29 -20.59 12.19 -23.66
C THR A 29 -20.33 13.03 -24.92
N GLU A 30 -20.00 14.32 -24.77
CA GLU A 30 -19.73 15.20 -25.91
C GLU A 30 -18.23 15.22 -26.24
N ASN A 31 -17.37 15.27 -25.22
CA ASN A 31 -15.92 15.30 -25.33
C ASN A 31 -15.33 14.03 -24.72
N HIS A 32 -15.14 13.02 -25.58
CA HIS A 32 -14.61 11.74 -25.15
C HIS A 32 -13.16 11.83 -24.67
N GLY A 33 -12.87 11.11 -23.58
CA GLY A 33 -11.53 10.98 -23.04
C GLY A 33 -10.56 10.22 -23.94
N LYS A 34 -9.27 10.35 -23.64
CA LYS A 34 -8.23 9.47 -24.22
C LYS A 34 -8.13 8.17 -23.42
N ASN A 35 -7.80 7.06 -24.11
CA ASN A 35 -7.57 5.74 -23.51
C ASN A 35 -8.76 5.17 -22.69
N VAL A 36 -10.00 5.55 -23.02
CA VAL A 36 -11.22 5.16 -22.27
C VAL A 36 -11.36 3.64 -22.15
N LYS A 37 -11.19 2.88 -23.25
CA LYS A 37 -11.28 1.42 -23.25
C LYS A 37 -10.23 0.77 -22.34
N ALA A 38 -8.98 1.22 -22.43
CA ALA A 38 -7.89 0.73 -21.58
C ALA A 38 -8.15 1.03 -20.11
N LYS A 39 -8.62 2.25 -19.80
CA LYS A 39 -8.97 2.65 -18.43
C LYS A 39 -10.16 1.84 -17.88
N SER A 40 -11.18 1.60 -18.69
CA SER A 40 -12.31 0.76 -18.30
C SER A 40 -11.90 -0.68 -18.00
N GLY A 41 -11.00 -1.26 -18.80
CA GLY A 41 -10.44 -2.59 -18.55
C GLY A 41 -9.67 -2.64 -17.22
N LEU A 42 -8.78 -1.67 -16.98
CA LEU A 42 -8.06 -1.54 -15.72
C LEU A 42 -9.00 -1.37 -14.52
N ASN A 43 -10.02 -0.53 -14.63
CA ASN A 43 -11.00 -0.30 -13.56
C ASN A 43 -11.75 -1.59 -13.22
N LYS A 44 -12.16 -2.36 -14.24
CA LYS A 44 -12.76 -3.68 -14.02
C LYS A 44 -11.82 -4.59 -13.25
N SER A 45 -10.56 -4.72 -13.68
CA SER A 45 -9.58 -5.55 -12.97
C SER A 45 -9.35 -5.10 -11.53
N ILE A 46 -9.35 -3.81 -11.23
CA ILE A 46 -9.20 -3.29 -9.85
C ILE A 46 -10.42 -3.65 -8.99
N LEU A 47 -11.63 -3.51 -9.54
CA LEU A 47 -12.87 -3.79 -8.82
C LEU A 47 -13.06 -5.29 -8.58
N ASP A 48 -12.70 -6.13 -9.56
CA ASP A 48 -12.80 -7.59 -9.47
C ASP A 48 -11.90 -8.18 -8.35
N GLN A 49 -10.84 -7.47 -7.93
CA GLN A 49 -10.00 -7.90 -6.81
C GLN A 49 -10.66 -7.72 -5.42
N GLY A 50 -11.71 -6.90 -5.31
CA GLY A 50 -12.42 -6.73 -4.03
C GLY A 50 -11.62 -6.08 -2.91
N TRP A 51 -10.62 -5.24 -3.21
CA TRP A 51 -9.71 -4.63 -2.21
C TRP A 51 -10.40 -3.92 -1.05
N TYR A 52 -11.52 -3.25 -1.31
CA TYR A 52 -12.32 -2.60 -0.27
C TYR A 52 -12.90 -3.63 0.72
N GLU A 53 -13.52 -4.69 0.19
CA GLU A 53 -14.12 -5.74 1.01
C GLU A 53 -13.05 -6.51 1.79
N PHE A 54 -11.90 -6.77 1.17
CA PHE A 54 -10.75 -7.38 1.83
C PHE A 54 -10.31 -6.57 3.06
N ARG A 55 -10.11 -5.25 2.91
CA ARG A 55 -9.76 -4.36 4.03
C ARG A 55 -10.84 -4.38 5.11
N ARG A 56 -12.12 -4.28 4.72
CA ARG A 56 -13.25 -4.28 5.67
C ARG A 56 -13.29 -5.56 6.49
N GLN A 57 -13.07 -6.72 5.87
CA GLN A 57 -13.03 -8.01 6.56
C GLN A 57 -11.82 -8.12 7.48
N LEU A 58 -10.64 -7.64 7.06
CA LEU A 58 -9.46 -7.60 7.92
C LEU A 58 -9.69 -6.75 9.17
N GLU A 59 -10.26 -5.56 9.01
CA GLU A 59 -10.58 -4.66 10.12
C GLU A 59 -11.56 -5.30 11.10
N TYR A 60 -12.64 -5.88 10.57
CA TYR A 60 -13.61 -6.64 11.37
C TYR A 60 -12.94 -7.77 12.18
N LYS A 61 -12.10 -8.58 11.54
CA LYS A 61 -11.43 -9.73 12.20
C LYS A 61 -10.37 -9.28 13.20
N GLN A 62 -9.64 -8.19 12.92
CA GLN A 62 -8.69 -7.61 13.87
C GLN A 62 -9.42 -7.08 15.10
N ASN A 63 -10.50 -6.32 14.92
CA ASN A 63 -11.29 -5.80 16.05
C ASN A 63 -11.87 -6.94 16.90
N TRP A 64 -12.38 -8.01 16.27
CA TRP A 64 -12.87 -9.19 16.99
C TRP A 64 -11.76 -9.85 17.86
N LYS A 65 -10.53 -9.90 17.38
CA LYS A 65 -9.41 -10.51 18.13
C LYS A 65 -8.67 -9.54 19.06
N GLY A 66 -9.09 -8.28 19.15
CA GLY A 66 -8.36 -7.24 19.88
C GLY A 66 -6.99 -6.93 19.26
N GLY A 67 -6.85 -7.11 17.95
CA GLY A 67 -5.66 -6.75 17.19
C GLY A 67 -5.77 -5.36 16.57
N LEU A 68 -4.71 -4.94 15.87
CA LEU A 68 -4.62 -3.61 15.27
C LEU A 68 -4.40 -3.72 13.75
N LEU A 69 -5.20 -2.97 12.98
CA LEU A 69 -4.99 -2.77 11.55
C LEU A 69 -4.52 -1.32 11.31
N ILE A 70 -3.37 -1.16 10.67
CA ILE A 70 -2.79 0.14 10.32
C ILE A 70 -2.72 0.26 8.81
N ALA A 71 -3.25 1.36 8.27
CA ALA A 71 -3.11 1.69 6.85
C ALA A 71 -2.00 2.75 6.68
N VAL A 72 -1.00 2.46 5.85
CA VAL A 72 0.13 3.37 5.57
C VAL A 72 0.08 3.85 4.11
N PRO A 73 0.63 5.03 3.77
CA PRO A 73 0.72 5.44 2.39
C PRO A 73 1.46 4.42 1.51
N ALA A 74 0.92 4.12 0.33
CA ALA A 74 1.48 3.13 -0.60
C ALA A 74 2.63 3.66 -1.47
N HIS A 75 2.86 4.98 -1.48
CA HIS A 75 3.83 5.58 -2.39
C HIS A 75 5.24 5.07 -2.11
N TYR A 76 5.99 4.72 -3.17
CA TYR A 76 7.40 4.34 -3.11
C TYR A 76 7.74 3.10 -2.24
N THR A 77 6.76 2.37 -1.70
CA THR A 77 6.99 1.14 -0.90
C THR A 77 7.75 0.07 -1.66
N SER A 78 7.54 -0.04 -2.97
CA SER A 78 8.26 -0.99 -3.83
C SER A 78 9.54 -0.42 -4.46
N GLN A 79 9.88 0.84 -4.19
CA GLN A 79 11.04 1.54 -4.77
C GLN A 79 12.06 1.99 -3.72
N THR A 80 11.68 2.03 -2.44
CA THR A 80 12.56 2.40 -1.33
C THR A 80 13.42 1.21 -0.94
N CYS A 81 14.73 1.39 -0.90
CA CYS A 81 15.63 0.34 -0.43
C CYS A 81 15.57 0.23 1.10
N PRO A 82 15.22 -0.93 1.68
CA PRO A 82 15.14 -1.09 3.13
C PRO A 82 16.51 -1.05 3.82
N SER A 83 17.60 -1.19 3.06
CA SER A 83 18.97 -1.18 3.59
C SER A 83 19.57 0.23 3.67
N CYS A 84 19.37 1.07 2.65
CA CYS A 84 20.00 2.40 2.58
C CYS A 84 19.00 3.56 2.41
N GLN A 85 17.70 3.28 2.35
CA GLN A 85 16.61 4.23 2.14
C GLN A 85 16.64 5.01 0.82
N HIS A 86 17.53 4.67 -0.11
CA HIS A 86 17.51 5.23 -1.46
C HIS A 86 16.21 4.87 -2.19
N VAL A 87 15.54 5.88 -2.76
CA VAL A 87 14.32 5.72 -3.54
C VAL A 87 14.63 5.95 -5.01
N ALA A 88 14.45 4.92 -5.84
CA ALA A 88 14.60 5.01 -7.28
C ALA A 88 13.64 4.05 -7.97
N LYS A 89 13.10 4.46 -9.13
CA LYS A 89 12.23 3.60 -9.94
C LYS A 89 13.02 2.38 -10.44
N GLU A 90 14.28 2.60 -10.76
CA GLU A 90 15.26 1.64 -11.23
C GLU A 90 15.54 0.55 -10.19
N ASN A 91 15.23 0.79 -8.90
CA ASN A 91 15.35 -0.24 -7.88
C ASN A 91 14.41 -1.43 -8.11
N ARG A 92 13.29 -1.23 -8.82
CA ARG A 92 12.34 -2.29 -9.18
C ARG A 92 12.42 -2.60 -10.66
N THR A 93 13.24 -3.59 -11.01
CA THR A 93 13.51 -3.98 -12.40
C THR A 93 12.39 -4.83 -13.01
N SER A 94 11.62 -5.54 -12.18
CA SER A 94 10.45 -6.32 -12.63
C SER A 94 9.39 -6.45 -11.54
N GLN A 95 8.30 -7.17 -11.83
CA GLN A 95 7.28 -7.45 -10.82
C GLN A 95 7.86 -8.16 -9.60
N ALA A 96 8.82 -9.07 -9.80
CA ALA A 96 9.36 -9.95 -8.75
C ALA A 96 10.76 -9.58 -8.25
N ARG A 97 11.53 -8.76 -8.97
CA ARG A 97 12.93 -8.46 -8.63
C ARG A 97 13.12 -7.02 -8.15
N PHE A 98 13.81 -6.88 -7.02
CA PHE A 98 14.32 -5.62 -6.49
C PHE A 98 15.85 -5.66 -6.40
N GLU A 99 16.50 -4.58 -6.83
CA GLU A 99 17.95 -4.40 -6.78
C GLU A 99 18.28 -2.92 -6.61
N CYS A 100 18.81 -2.54 -5.44
CA CYS A 100 19.11 -1.15 -5.16
C CYS A 100 20.29 -0.65 -6.00
N VAL A 101 20.09 0.42 -6.76
CA VAL A 101 21.14 1.04 -7.58
C VAL A 101 22.22 1.76 -6.77
N GLN A 102 21.98 2.02 -5.48
CA GLN A 102 22.92 2.72 -4.59
C GLN A 102 23.77 1.77 -3.74
N CYS A 103 23.18 0.71 -3.16
CA CYS A 103 23.87 -0.19 -2.23
C CYS A 103 23.88 -1.67 -2.65
N SER A 104 23.36 -1.99 -3.84
CA SER A 104 23.31 -3.35 -4.39
C SER A 104 22.49 -4.36 -3.57
N TYR A 105 21.69 -3.91 -2.60
CA TYR A 105 20.75 -4.78 -1.89
C TYR A 105 19.76 -5.41 -2.88
N THR A 106 19.63 -6.74 -2.84
CA THR A 106 18.72 -7.50 -3.70
C THR A 106 17.73 -8.31 -2.88
N ASN A 107 16.48 -8.36 -3.35
CA ASN A 107 15.45 -9.24 -2.79
C ASN A 107 14.27 -9.37 -3.77
N ASN A 108 13.24 -10.12 -3.39
CA ASN A 108 11.96 -10.10 -4.06
C ASN A 108 11.24 -8.75 -3.82
N ALA A 109 10.64 -8.17 -4.86
CA ALA A 109 9.99 -6.86 -4.76
C ALA A 109 8.78 -6.84 -3.81
N ASP A 110 8.01 -7.93 -3.69
CA ASP A 110 6.88 -8.03 -2.76
C ASP A 110 7.37 -8.11 -1.31
N VAL A 111 8.50 -8.79 -1.07
CA VAL A 111 9.16 -8.82 0.25
C VAL A 111 9.65 -7.43 0.65
N VAL A 112 10.26 -6.69 -0.28
CA VAL A 112 10.67 -5.30 -0.04
C VAL A 112 9.47 -4.41 0.26
N GLY A 113 8.39 -4.54 -0.51
CA GLY A 113 7.13 -3.85 -0.25
C GLY A 113 6.62 -4.12 1.17
N ALA A 114 6.57 -5.39 1.58
CA ALA A 114 6.12 -5.79 2.92
C ALA A 114 7.00 -5.21 4.04
N ILE A 115 8.33 -5.23 3.88
CA ILE A 115 9.28 -4.64 4.85
C ILE A 115 9.00 -3.15 5.00
N ASN A 116 8.90 -2.41 3.89
CA ASN A 116 8.69 -0.97 3.91
C ASN A 116 7.31 -0.59 4.48
N VAL A 117 6.28 -1.38 4.20
CA VAL A 117 4.94 -1.20 4.77
C VAL A 117 4.98 -1.39 6.29
N LEU A 118 5.60 -2.47 6.77
CA LEU A 118 5.73 -2.75 8.20
C LEU A 118 6.51 -1.65 8.93
N GLU A 119 7.64 -1.21 8.37
CA GLU A 119 8.47 -0.14 8.95
C GLU A 119 7.67 1.16 9.09
N ARG A 120 6.89 1.53 8.07
CA ARG A 120 5.98 2.69 8.14
C ARG A 120 4.94 2.53 9.24
N GLY A 121 4.35 1.34 9.38
CA GLY A 121 3.37 1.07 10.44
C GLY A 121 3.96 1.25 11.83
N HIS A 122 5.19 0.75 12.06
CA HIS A 122 5.92 0.98 13.30
C HIS A 122 6.19 2.46 13.56
N ARG A 123 6.60 3.22 12.53
CA ARG A 123 6.85 4.66 12.65
C ARG A 123 5.59 5.43 13.06
N LEU A 124 4.44 5.15 12.42
CA LEU A 124 3.17 5.81 12.77
C LEU A 124 2.80 5.56 14.24
N LEU A 125 3.01 4.34 14.75
CA LEU A 125 2.73 4.02 16.16
C LEU A 125 3.70 4.67 17.13
N ALA A 126 4.99 4.67 16.81
CA ALA A 126 6.02 5.19 17.70
C ALA A 126 5.97 6.72 17.79
N CYS A 127 5.70 7.40 16.68
CA CYS A 127 5.83 8.86 16.57
C CYS A 127 4.49 9.60 16.57
N GLY A 128 3.34 8.92 16.48
CA GLY A 128 2.03 9.57 16.38
C GLY A 128 1.86 10.44 15.12
N GLU A 129 2.74 10.26 14.12
CA GLU A 129 2.65 10.98 12.86
C GLU A 129 1.34 10.59 12.16
N SER A 130 0.45 11.55 11.97
CA SER A 130 -0.65 11.37 11.03
C SER A 130 -0.05 11.24 9.64
N ALA A 131 -0.41 10.20 8.88
CA ALA A 131 0.08 9.96 7.53
C ALA A 131 -0.03 11.24 6.68
N VAL A 132 1.08 11.98 6.54
CA VAL A 132 1.09 13.21 5.76
C VAL A 132 1.12 12.81 4.29
N ALA A 133 0.02 13.09 3.61
CA ALA A 133 -0.02 13.11 2.17
C ALA A 133 0.83 14.29 1.67
N ALA A 134 1.92 13.99 0.97
CA ALA A 134 2.55 14.88 0.01
C ALA A 134 2.42 14.24 -1.38
#